data_AF-A0A4Y2CN52-F1
#
_entry.id   AF-A0A4Y2CN52-F1
#
_cell.length_a   1.000
_cell.length_b   1.000
_cell.length_c   1.000
_cell.angle_alpha   90.00
_cell.angle_beta   90.00
_cell.angle_gamma   90.00
#
_symmetry.space_group_name_H-M   'P 1'
#
loop_
_entity.id
_entity.type
_entity.pdbx_description
1 polymer ?
#
loop_
_entity_poly.entity_id
_entity_poly.type
_entity_poly.pdbx_seq_one_letter_code
_entity_poly.pdbx_strand_id
1 'polypeptide(L)'
;MPIPSEIPEKEESADIFQNSSATTGSNVVGEGKRKNCVLRCLLDGGSQVAFIREDISKKLGLPSKGYSNLNIHTFAEKNSKHWHQRKVELTLRNINDPDKFITLDVIEVPLITTADHQMQK
;
A
#
# COMPACT_ATOMS: atom_id res chain seq x y z
N MET A 1 50.03 15.11 13.92
CA MET A 1 48.99 14.27 13.30
C MET A 1 47.71 15.09 13.27
N PRO A 2 47.17 15.49 12.10
CA PRO A 2 45.91 16.21 12.05
C PRO A 2 44.74 15.21 12.09
N ILE A 3 43.72 15.55 12.87
CA ILE A 3 42.45 14.83 12.94
C ILE A 3 41.63 15.27 11.71
N PRO A 4 41.06 14.37 10.90
CA PRO A 4 40.14 14.77 9.86
C PRO A 4 38.82 15.24 10.50
N SER A 5 38.50 16.52 10.29
CA SER A 5 37.16 17.06 10.47
C SER A 5 36.34 16.71 9.23
N GLU A 6 35.62 15.60 9.27
CA GLU A 6 34.52 15.35 8.34
C GLU A 6 33.26 15.10 9.17
N ILE A 7 32.43 16.14 9.20
CA ILE A 7 31.04 16.07 9.63
C ILE A 7 30.33 15.23 8.56
N PRO A 8 29.67 14.11 8.89
CA PRO A 8 28.90 13.40 7.88
C PRO A 8 27.78 14.32 7.40
N GLU A 9 27.84 14.63 6.11
CA GLU A 9 26.84 15.39 5.40
C GLU A 9 25.48 14.71 5.59
N LYS A 10 24.60 15.45 6.26
CA LYS A 10 23.15 15.47 6.08
C LYS A 10 22.60 14.24 5.35
N GLU A 11 22.08 13.27 6.11
CA GLU A 11 21.08 12.34 5.58
C GLU A 11 19.95 13.18 4.97
N GLU A 12 19.98 13.32 3.65
CA GLU A 12 18.83 13.69 2.84
C GLU A 12 17.85 12.53 2.97
N SER A 13 17.13 12.52 4.09
CA SER A 13 15.82 11.91 4.16
C SER A 13 15.08 12.43 2.94
N ALA A 14 14.86 11.53 1.98
CA ALA A 14 13.99 11.79 0.86
C ALA A 14 12.59 11.95 1.45
N ASP A 15 12.31 13.14 1.98
CA ASP A 15 10.99 13.60 2.32
C ASP A 15 10.22 13.59 0.99
N ILE A 16 9.48 12.52 0.76
CA ILE A 16 8.44 12.50 -0.24
C ILE A 16 7.32 13.39 0.31
N PHE A 17 7.55 14.70 0.26
CA PHE A 17 6.48 15.70 0.29
C PHE A 17 5.73 15.55 -1.03
N GLN A 18 4.68 14.72 -1.01
CA GLN A 18 3.58 14.83 -1.94
C GLN A 18 2.38 15.44 -1.21
N ASN A 19 2.50 16.74 -0.96
CA ASN A 19 1.38 17.63 -0.82
C ASN A 19 0.58 17.65 -2.13
N SER A 20 -0.37 16.72 -2.27
CA SER A 20 -1.42 16.80 -3.26
C SER A 20 -2.69 16.17 -2.70
N SER A 21 -3.43 17.02 -2.00
CA SER A 21 -4.87 16.85 -1.80
C SER A 21 -5.55 16.57 -3.16
N ALA A 22 -6.52 15.65 -3.15
CA ALA A 22 -7.49 15.30 -4.20
C ALA A 22 -7.05 14.31 -5.31
N THR A 23 -7.39 13.03 -5.09
CA THR A 23 -7.98 12.13 -6.11
C THR A 23 -7.17 11.81 -7.39
N THR A 24 -5.84 11.92 -7.38
CA THR A 24 -5.00 11.40 -8.47
C THR A 24 -4.46 10.03 -8.09
N GLY A 25 -5.13 8.97 -8.55
CA GLY A 25 -4.58 7.61 -8.43
C GLY A 25 -3.24 7.54 -9.15
N SER A 26 -2.19 7.14 -8.44
CA SER A 26 -0.84 7.03 -9.01
C SER A 26 -0.62 5.62 -9.56
N ASN A 27 -0.04 5.53 -10.75
CA ASN A 27 0.35 4.25 -11.34
C ASN A 27 1.74 3.87 -10.82
N VAL A 28 1.86 2.67 -10.26
CA VAL A 28 3.12 2.13 -9.72
C VAL A 28 3.29 0.69 -10.18
N VAL A 29 4.52 0.20 -10.28
CA VAL A 29 4.76 -1.22 -10.58
C VAL A 29 4.79 -1.99 -9.25
N GLY A 30 3.79 -2.84 -9.04
CA GLY A 30 3.79 -3.82 -7.96
C GLY A 30 4.59 -5.06 -8.38
N GLU A 31 5.60 -5.41 -7.59
CA GLU A 31 6.39 -6.61 -7.79
C GLU A 31 5.81 -7.79 -7.01
N GLY A 32 5.81 -8.95 -7.64
CA GLY A 32 5.29 -10.18 -7.05
C GLY A 32 6.02 -11.40 -7.58
N LYS A 33 6.06 -12.47 -6.79
CA LYS A 33 6.80 -13.70 -7.14
C LYS A 33 6.34 -14.33 -8.45
N ARG A 34 5.08 -14.11 -8.84
CA ARG A 34 4.49 -14.70 -10.06
C ARG A 34 4.60 -13.78 -11.26
N LYS A 35 4.41 -12.48 -11.05
CA LYS A 35 4.46 -11.45 -12.09
C LYS A 35 4.49 -10.06 -11.46
N ASN A 36 4.95 -9.11 -12.27
CA ASN A 36 4.82 -7.70 -11.97
C ASN A 36 3.54 -7.17 -12.63
N CYS A 37 2.87 -6.19 -12.01
CA CYS A 37 1.77 -5.50 -12.65
C CYS A 37 1.73 -4.02 -12.29
N VAL A 38 1.23 -3.20 -13.22
CA VAL A 38 0.90 -1.81 -12.93
C VAL A 38 -0.32 -1.79 -12.02
N LEU A 39 -0.16 -1.19 -10.85
CA LEU A 39 -1.20 -0.97 -9.86
C LEU A 39 -1.59 0.50 -9.88
N ARG A 40 -2.89 0.76 -9.73
CA ARG A 40 -3.40 2.08 -9.42
C ARG A 40 -3.57 2.17 -7.91
N CYS A 41 -2.75 3.00 -7.27
CA CYS A 41 -2.76 3.19 -5.83
C CYS A 41 -3.41 4.53 -5.47
N LEU A 42 -4.19 4.54 -4.40
CA LEU A 42 -4.62 5.76 -3.73
C LEU A 42 -3.65 6.01 -2.57
N LEU A 43 -2.95 7.14 -2.60
CA LEU A 43 -2.11 7.57 -1.49
C LEU A 43 -2.98 8.36 -0.53
N ASP A 44 -3.40 7.71 0.55
CA ASP A 44 -4.30 8.27 1.54
C ASP A 44 -3.58 8.44 2.88
N GLY A 45 -3.17 9.67 3.19
CA GLY A 45 -2.55 10.02 4.47
C GLY A 45 -3.52 9.99 5.66
N GLY A 46 -4.83 9.86 5.41
CA GLY A 46 -5.83 9.64 6.46
C GLY A 46 -5.92 8.20 6.94
N SER A 47 -5.31 7.25 6.22
CA SER A 47 -5.31 5.84 6.61
C SER A 47 -4.11 5.50 7.47
N GLN A 48 -4.35 4.82 8.59
CA GLN A 48 -3.29 4.32 9.47
C GLN A 48 -2.60 3.07 8.90
N VAL A 49 -3.24 2.39 7.95
CA VAL A 49 -2.75 1.13 7.38
C VAL A 49 -2.98 1.11 5.87
N ALA A 50 -2.08 0.48 5.13
CA ALA A 50 -2.22 0.26 3.70
C ALA A 50 -2.99 -1.05 3.42
N PHE A 51 -3.85 -1.01 2.40
CA PHE A 51 -4.70 -2.13 2.02
C PHE A 51 -4.42 -2.56 0.58
N ILE A 52 -4.53 -3.86 0.32
CA ILE A 52 -4.50 -4.43 -1.02
C ILE A 52 -5.68 -5.38 -1.19
N ARG A 53 -6.28 -5.41 -2.39
CA ARG A 53 -7.32 -6.40 -2.65
C ARG A 53 -6.72 -7.80 -2.74
N GLU A 54 -7.43 -8.77 -2.20
CA GLU A 54 -7.02 -10.17 -2.17
C GLU A 54 -6.80 -10.75 -3.58
N ASP A 55 -7.63 -10.37 -4.57
CA ASP A 55 -7.48 -10.79 -5.97
C ASP A 55 -6.13 -10.35 -6.56
N ILE A 56 -5.74 -9.11 -6.28
CA ILE A 56 -4.47 -8.52 -6.72
C ILE A 56 -3.29 -9.18 -6.00
N SER A 57 -3.37 -9.35 -4.68
CA SER A 57 -2.32 -10.01 -3.90
C SER A 57 -2.04 -11.43 -4.41
N LYS A 58 -3.08 -12.24 -4.63
CA LYS A 58 -2.97 -13.61 -5.18
C LYS A 58 -2.41 -13.60 -6.60
N LYS A 59 -2.82 -12.62 -7.41
CA LYS A 59 -2.38 -12.43 -8.79
C LYS A 59 -0.89 -12.09 -8.87
N LEU A 60 -0.37 -11.27 -7.96
CA LEU A 60 1.05 -10.96 -7.80
C LEU A 60 1.83 -12.10 -7.12
N GLY A 61 1.16 -12.89 -6.28
CA GLY A 61 1.80 -13.93 -5.48
C GLY A 61 2.62 -13.33 -4.34
N LEU A 62 2.06 -12.34 -3.64
CA LEU A 62 2.76 -11.64 -2.56
C LEU A 62 3.03 -12.58 -1.36
N PRO A 63 4.22 -12.47 -0.74
CA PRO A 63 4.57 -13.29 0.40
C PRO A 63 3.76 -12.89 1.64
N SER A 64 3.31 -13.88 2.41
CA SER A 64 2.68 -13.66 3.71
C SER A 64 3.71 -13.16 4.72
N LYS A 65 3.37 -12.13 5.47
CA LYS A 65 4.08 -11.71 6.69
C LYS A 65 3.35 -12.09 7.97
N GLY A 66 2.16 -12.71 7.84
CA GLY A 66 1.36 -13.20 8.95
C GLY A 66 -0.09 -12.75 8.82
N TYR A 67 -0.71 -12.47 9.95
CA TYR A 67 -2.08 -11.95 10.03
C TYR A 67 -2.13 -10.72 10.93
N SER A 68 -3.11 -9.86 10.67
CA SER A 68 -3.40 -8.66 11.45
C SER A 68 -4.86 -8.64 11.86
N ASN A 69 -5.13 -8.21 13.09
CA ASN A 69 -6.47 -7.94 13.56
C ASN A 69 -6.81 -6.49 13.24
N LEU A 70 -7.76 -6.28 12.32
CA LEU A 70 -8.25 -4.98 11.93
C LEU A 70 -9.54 -4.68 12.70
N ASN A 71 -9.64 -3.49 13.25
CA ASN A 71 -10.88 -3.01 13.85
C ASN A 71 -11.39 -1.81 13.06
N ILE A 72 -12.42 -2.03 12.24
CA ILE A 72 -12.96 -0.96 11.38
C ILE A 72 -14.15 -0.31 12.10
N HIS A 73 -14.01 0.98 12.37
CA HIS A 73 -15.10 1.82 12.85
C HIS A 73 -15.78 2.49 11.65
N THR A 74 -16.99 2.06 11.30
CA THR A 74 -17.80 2.70 10.26
C THR A 74 -18.80 3.67 10.88
N PHE A 75 -19.03 4.83 10.25
CA PHE A 75 -19.92 5.88 10.76
C PHE A 75 -21.37 5.42 11.06
N ALA A 76 -21.83 4.33 10.44
CA ALA A 76 -23.20 3.83 10.58
C ALA A 76 -23.39 2.80 11.71
N GLU A 77 -22.32 2.23 12.27
CA GLU A 77 -22.40 1.12 13.21
C GLU A 77 -21.90 1.51 14.60
N LYS A 78 -22.65 1.15 15.64
CA LYS A 78 -22.23 1.38 17.04
C LYS A 78 -21.07 0.47 17.46
N ASN A 79 -20.91 -0.67 16.79
CA ASN A 79 -19.86 -1.64 17.06
C ASN A 79 -18.88 -1.65 15.89
N SER A 80 -17.61 -1.85 16.20
CA SER A 80 -16.57 -1.99 15.19
C SER A 80 -16.57 -3.41 14.61
N LYS A 81 -16.23 -3.52 13.32
CA LYS A 81 -16.03 -4.82 12.67
C LYS A 81 -14.62 -5.32 12.94
N HIS A 82 -14.52 -6.46 13.60
CA HIS A 82 -13.27 -7.16 13.85
C HIS A 82 -12.98 -8.11 12.69
N TRP A 83 -11.93 -7.82 11.93
CA TRP A 83 -11.49 -8.64 10.81
C TRP A 83 -10.11 -9.23 11.11
N HIS A 84 -9.97 -10.54 10.97
CA HIS A 84 -8.67 -11.20 11.00
C HIS A 84 -8.19 -11.37 9.55
N GLN A 85 -7.26 -10.53 9.12
CA GLN A 85 -6.84 -10.46 7.72
C GLN A 85 -5.38 -10.81 7.53
N ARG A 86 -5.09 -11.40 6.37
CA ARG A 86 -3.71 -11.72 6.00
C ARG A 86 -2.93 -10.45 5.73
N LYS A 87 -1.71 -10.41 6.26
CA LYS A 87 -0.74 -9.34 6.04
C LYS A 87 0.30 -9.82 5.04
N VAL A 88 0.58 -9.02 4.01
CA VAL A 88 1.53 -9.34 2.95
C VAL A 88 2.51 -8.19 2.73
N GLU A 89 3.65 -8.51 2.15
CA GLU A 89 4.65 -7.51 1.76
C GLU A 89 4.46 -7.15 0.28
N LEU A 90 4.38 -5.85 -0.01
CA LEU A 90 4.26 -5.29 -1.34
C LEU A 90 5.45 -4.39 -1.62
N THR A 91 6.17 -4.68 -2.71
CA THR A 91 7.21 -3.79 -3.23
C THR A 91 6.66 -2.98 -4.39
N LEU A 92 6.74 -1.66 -4.27
CA LEU A 92 6.38 -0.70 -5.31
C LEU A 92 7.66 -0.12 -5.91
N ARG A 93 7.82 -0.27 -7.21
CA ARG A 93 8.96 0.29 -7.97
C ARG A 93 8.52 1.51 -8.76
N ASN A 94 9.37 2.53 -8.78
CA ASN A 94 9.15 3.73 -9.57
C ASN A 94 9.26 3.39 -11.08
N ILE A 95 8.31 3.89 -11.87
CA ILE A 95 8.25 3.66 -13.32
C ILE A 95 9.39 4.36 -14.06
N ASN A 96 9.80 5.53 -13.58
CA ASN A 96 10.81 6.37 -14.22
C ASN A 96 12.23 6.07 -13.74
N ASP A 97 12.37 5.36 -12.62
CA ASP A 97 13.65 5.06 -11.98
C ASP A 97 13.55 3.69 -11.26
N PRO A 98 13.86 2.57 -11.94
CA PRO A 98 13.62 1.24 -11.42
C PRO A 98 14.50 0.89 -10.20
N ASP A 99 15.61 1.59 -9.99
CA ASP A 99 16.46 1.38 -8.82
C ASP A 99 15.83 1.96 -7.54
N LYS A 100 14.82 2.84 -7.68
CA LYS A 100 14.03 3.36 -6.57
C LYS A 100 12.78 2.52 -6.34
N PHE A 101 12.73 1.88 -5.18
CA PHE A 101 11.59 1.10 -4.72
C PHE A 101 11.31 1.33 -3.24
N ILE A 102 10.06 1.09 -2.85
CA ILE A 102 9.62 1.06 -1.46
C ILE A 102 8.96 -0.29 -1.19
N THR A 103 9.16 -0.80 0.02
CA THR A 103 8.52 -2.03 0.48
C THR A 103 7.60 -1.70 1.64
N LEU A 104 6.36 -2.17 1.55
CA LEU A 104 5.30 -1.84 2.48
C LEU A 104 4.62 -3.12 2.96
N ASP A 105 4.26 -3.09 4.23
CA ASP A 105 3.38 -4.06 4.85
C ASP A 105 1.93 -3.66 4.58
N VAL A 106 1.18 -4.50 3.85
CA VAL A 106 -0.19 -4.22 3.43
C VAL A 106 -1.15 -5.32 3.90
N ILE A 107 -2.38 -4.92 4.23
CA ILE A 107 -3.43 -5.84 4.67
C ILE A 107 -4.29 -6.26 3.47
N GLU A 108 -4.46 -7.56 3.29
CA GLU A 108 -5.38 -8.10 2.30
C GLU A 108 -6.83 -7.83 2.71
N VAL A 109 -7.62 -7.28 1.79
CA VAL A 109 -9.05 -7.07 1.97
C VAL A 109 -9.84 -7.70 0.82
N PRO A 110 -11.06 -8.22 1.08
CA PRO A 110 -11.92 -8.73 0.02
C PRO A 110 -12.32 -7.61 -0.93
N LEU A 111 -12.81 -7.96 -2.11
CA LEU A 111 -13.45 -6.99 -3.01
C LEU A 111 -14.76 -6.51 -2.35
N ILE A 112 -14.83 -5.23 -1.96
CA ILE A 112 -15.97 -4.68 -1.20
C ILE A 112 -17.07 -4.13 -2.13
N THR A 113 -16.81 -3.96 -3.43
CA THR A 113 -17.80 -3.44 -4.39
C THR A 113 -18.26 -4.50 -5.39
N THR A 114 -19.49 -4.98 -5.24
CA THR A 114 -20.30 -5.40 -6.39
C THR A 114 -21.17 -4.20 -6.77
N ALA A 115 -20.91 -3.61 -7.93
CA ALA A 115 -21.98 -2.88 -8.59
C ALA A 115 -22.94 -3.95 -9.14
N ASP A 116 -23.79 -4.50 -8.28
CA ASP A 116 -24.91 -5.33 -8.72
C ASP A 116 -25.91 -4.40 -9.41
N HIS A 117 -25.69 -4.16 -10.72
CA HIS A 117 -26.74 -3.72 -11.62
C HIS A 117 -27.73 -4.86 -11.77
N GLN A 118 -28.58 -5.05 -10.76
CA GLN A 118 -29.85 -5.74 -10.94
C GLN A 118 -30.77 -4.78 -11.69
N MET A 119 -30.63 -4.72 -13.02
CA MET A 119 -31.74 -4.28 -13.88
C MET A 119 -32.86 -5.30 -13.70
N GLN A 120 -33.82 -4.96 -12.84
CA GLN A 120 -35.09 -5.65 -12.78
C GLN A 120 -35.79 -5.45 -14.14
N LYS A 121 -36.02 -6.57 -14.84
CA LYS A 121 -36.96 -6.66 -15.96
C LYS A 121 -38.38 -6.77 -15.44
#